data_AF-A0A936MMW5-F1
#
_entry.id   AF-A0A936MMW5-F1
#
_cell.length_a   1.000
_cell.length_b   1.000
_cell.length_c   1.000
_cell.angle_alpha   90.00
_cell.angle_beta   90.00
_cell.angle_gamma   90.00
#
_symmetry.space_group_name_H-M   'P 1'
#
loop_
_entity.id
_entity.type
_entity.pdbx_description
1 polymer ?
#
loop_
_entity_poly.entity_id
_entity_poly.type
_entity_poly.pdbx_seq_one_letter_code
_entity_poly.pdbx_strand_id
1 'polypeptide(L)' 'MTDIPRFLSPKGFGELLDYHRSTVAQWLPAWRAEGIATGYGKATRIEVARARQWITEHTRPKAAPAMPHVFHTETLQ' A
#
# COMPACT_ATOMS: atom_id res chain seq x y z
N MET A 1 -18.85 -15.73 -5.63
CA MET A 1 -18.50 -14.88 -4.47
C MET A 1 -17.09 -15.26 -4.06
N THR A 2 -16.11 -14.41 -4.32
CA THR A 2 -14.70 -14.72 -3.98
C THR A 2 -14.52 -14.38 -2.51
N ASP A 3 -14.46 -15.40 -1.65
CA ASP A 3 -14.07 -15.25 -0.25
C ASP A 3 -12.63 -14.75 -0.22
N ILE A 4 -12.43 -13.48 0.16
CA ILE A 4 -11.09 -12.94 0.31
C ILE A 4 -10.54 -13.50 1.62
N PRO A 5 -9.46 -14.30 1.60
CA PRO A 5 -8.93 -14.89 2.82
C PRO A 5 -8.58 -13.80 3.83
N ARG A 6 -9.07 -13.96 5.07
CA ARG A 6 -8.86 -12.99 6.15
C ARG A 6 -7.38 -12.69 6.40
N PHE A 7 -6.54 -13.72 6.29
CA PHE A 7 -5.10 -13.64 6.46
C PHE A 7 -4.36 -14.14 5.23
N LEU A 8 -3.37 -13.37 4.77
CA LEU A 8 -2.50 -13.74 3.66
C LEU A 8 -1.03 -13.67 4.05
N SER A 9 -0.21 -14.49 3.40
CA SER A 9 1.24 -14.31 3.43
C SER A 9 1.62 -13.05 2.64
N PRO A 10 2.80 -12.44 2.91
CA PRO A 10 3.26 -11.26 2.18
C PRO A 10 3.27 -11.43 0.66
N LYS A 11 3.59 -12.63 0.19
CA LYS A 11 3.53 -13.00 -1.22
C LYS A 11 2.09 -12.94 -1.75
N GLY A 12 1.17 -13.67 -1.12
CA GLY A 12 -0.23 -13.71 -1.56
C GLY A 12 -0.94 -12.37 -1.45
N PHE A 13 -0.59 -11.56 -0.46
CA PHE A 13 -1.10 -10.18 -0.35
C PHE A 13 -0.63 -9.31 -1.52
N GLY A 14 0.67 -9.40 -1.87
CA GLY A 14 1.23 -8.71 -3.03
C GLY A 14 0.56 -9.16 -4.34
N GLU A 15 0.35 -10.46 -4.52
CA GLU A 15 -0.35 -11.02 -5.70
C GLU A 15 -1.82 -10.57 -5.77
N LEU A 16 -2.52 -10.45 -4.63
CA LEU A 16 -3.92 -10.02 -4.59
C LEU A 16 -4.11 -8.55 -4.99
N LEU A 17 -3.17 -7.69 -4.61
CA LEU A 17 -3.27 -6.23 -4.78
C LEU A 17 -2.30 -5.67 -5.83
N ASP A 18 -1.65 -6.55 -6.60
CA ASP A 18 -0.65 -6.20 -7.61
C ASP A 18 0.53 -5.35 -7.06
N TYR A 19 0.95 -5.63 -5.83
CA TYR A 19 2.12 -5.01 -5.22
C TYR A 19 3.36 -5.89 -5.34
N HIS A 20 4.47 -5.27 -5.74
CA HIS A 20 5.77 -5.94 -5.71
C HIS A 20 6.13 -6.38 -4.28
N ARG A 21 6.75 -7.56 -4.14
CA ARG A 21 7.13 -8.14 -2.84
C ARG A 21 7.95 -7.17 -1.98
N SER A 22 8.83 -6.39 -2.60
CA SER A 22 9.66 -5.40 -1.90
C SER A 22 8.84 -4.28 -1.27
N THR A 23 7.73 -3.88 -1.90
CA THR A 23 6.82 -2.85 -1.37
C THR A 23 6.10 -3.37 -0.14
N VAL A 24 5.55 -4.59 -0.22
CA VAL A 24 4.91 -5.24 0.93
C VAL A 24 5.91 -5.42 2.09
N ALA A 25 7.16 -5.78 1.78
CA ALA A 25 8.21 -5.93 2.78
C ALA A 25 8.56 -4.61 3.51
N GLN A 26 8.46 -3.46 2.85
CA GLN A 26 8.66 -2.14 3.46
C GLN A 26 7.55 -1.78 4.46
N TRP A 27 6.33 -2.28 4.26
CA TRP A 27 5.21 -2.04 5.17
C TRP A 27 5.15 -3.01 6.36
N LEU A 28 5.80 -4.18 6.26
CA LEU A 28 5.80 -5.19 7.32
C LEU A 28 6.21 -4.67 8.71
N PRO A 29 7.23 -3.80 8.87
CA PRO A 29 7.58 -3.25 10.17
C PRO A 29 6.44 -2.43 10.79
N ALA A 30 5.82 -1.53 10.01
CA ALA A 30 4.69 -0.71 10.47
C ALA A 30 3.48 -1.59 10.81
N TRP A 31 3.15 -2.53 9.92
CA TRP A 31 2.06 -3.48 10.14
C TRP A 31 2.27 -4.36 11.37
N ARG A 32 3.50 -4.70 11.75
CA ARG A 32 3.78 -5.42 12.99
C ARG A 32 3.56 -4.54 14.22
N ALA A 33 4.00 -3.29 14.17
CA ALA A 33 3.80 -2.33 15.26
C ALA A 33 2.31 -2.09 15.53
N GLU A 34 1.49 -2.08 14.47
CA GLU A 34 0.04 -1.85 14.55
C GLU A 34 -0.79 -3.14 14.68
N GLY A 35 -0.14 -4.31 14.74
CA GLY A 35 -0.81 -5.61 14.87
C GLY A 35 -1.61 -6.05 13.63
N ILE A 36 -1.33 -5.46 12.46
CA ILE A 36 -1.87 -5.83 11.14
C ILE A 36 -1.18 -7.07 10.59
N ALA A 37 0.13 -7.19 10.84
CA ALA A 37 0.93 -8.35 10.49
C ALA A 37 1.49 -9.05 11.73
N THR A 38 1.42 -10.36 11.76
CA THR A 38 1.99 -11.19 12.82
C THR A 38 2.92 -12.26 12.26
N GLY A 39 3.86 -12.72 13.07
CA GLY A 39 4.85 -13.74 12.70
C GLY A 39 6.05 -13.21 11.92
N TYR A 40 7.00 -14.11 11.68
CA TYR A 40 8.29 -13.83 11.03
C TYR A 40 8.58 -14.82 9.90
N GLY A 41 9.32 -14.36 8.88
CA GLY A 41 9.71 -15.16 7.73
C GLY A 41 8.50 -15.78 7.01
N LYS A 42 8.54 -17.10 6.81
CA LYS A 42 7.48 -17.87 6.12
C LYS A 42 6.17 -17.95 6.89
N ALA A 43 6.18 -17.70 8.20
CA ALA A 43 4.99 -17.72 9.06
C ALA A 43 4.28 -16.35 9.13
N THR A 44 4.75 -15.34 8.38
CA THR A 44 4.14 -14.01 8.38
C THR A 44 2.70 -14.08 7.85
N ARG A 45 1.75 -13.57 8.63
CA ARG A 45 0.33 -13.45 8.28
C ARG A 45 -0.10 -11.99 8.36
N ILE A 46 -0.76 -11.50 7.33
CA ILE A 46 -1.25 -10.12 7.19
C ILE A 46 -2.76 -10.15 7.17
N GLU A 47 -3.42 -9.37 8.02
CA GLU A 47 -4.87 -9.20 7.97
C GLU A 47 -5.26 -8.29 6.81
N VAL A 48 -5.91 -8.85 5.79
CA VAL A 48 -6.09 -8.19 4.48
C VAL A 48 -6.94 -6.92 4.59
N ALA A 49 -8.02 -6.98 5.38
CA ALA A 49 -8.92 -5.83 5.57
C ALA A 49 -8.21 -4.64 6.22
N ARG A 50 -7.50 -4.87 7.33
CA ARG A 50 -6.72 -3.83 8.02
C ARG A 50 -5.57 -3.31 7.17
N ALA A 51 -4.85 -4.18 6.47
CA ALA A 51 -3.76 -3.77 5.59
C ALA A 51 -4.25 -2.87 4.44
N ARG A 52 -5.40 -3.19 3.82
CA ARG A 52 -6.02 -2.34 2.78
C ARG A 52 -6.43 -0.97 3.33
N GLN A 53 -6.99 -0.94 4.54
CA GLN A 53 -7.33 0.32 5.20
C GLN A 53 -6.07 1.16 5.47
N TRP A 54 -5.04 0.54 6.05
CA TRP A 54 -3.77 1.19 6.32
C TRP A 54 -3.12 1.76 5.05
N ILE A 55 -3.10 1.01 3.96
CA ILE A 55 -2.61 1.46 2.64
C ILE A 55 -3.42 2.67 2.18
N THR A 56 -4.74 2.63 2.30
CA THR A 56 -5.61 3.76 1.91
C THR A 56 -5.29 5.03 2.72
N GLU A 57 -4.93 4.89 4.00
CA GLU A 57 -4.60 6.01 4.90
C GLU A 57 -3.17 6.52 4.70
N HIS A 58 -2.20 5.63 4.47
CA HIS A 58 -0.77 5.95 4.49
C HIS A 58 -0.12 6.05 3.10
N THR A 59 -0.72 5.41 2.09
CA THR A 59 -0.21 5.42 0.70
C THR A 59 -1.16 6.09 -0.27
N ARG A 60 -2.23 6.74 0.20
CA ARG A 60 -2.97 7.69 -0.62
C ARG A 60 -1.92 8.61 -1.25
N PRO A 61 -1.90 8.80 -2.58
CA PRO A 61 -1.16 9.93 -3.12
C PRO A 61 -1.73 11.13 -2.37
N LYS A 62 -0.88 11.78 -1.57
CA LYS A 62 -1.12 13.14 -1.10
C LYS A 62 -1.52 13.84 -2.40
N ALA A 63 -2.81 14.10 -2.58
CA ALA A 63 -3.33 14.65 -3.83
C ALA A 63 -2.35 15.76 -4.16
N ALA A 64 -1.63 15.61 -5.28
CA ALA A 64 -0.66 16.62 -5.67
C ALA A 64 -1.42 17.93 -5.53
N PRO A 65 -0.94 18.93 -4.75
CA PRO A 65 -1.61 20.21 -4.73
C PRO A 65 -1.81 20.54 -6.20
N ALA A 66 -3.06 20.71 -6.63
CA ALA A 66 -3.39 20.89 -8.03
C ALA A 66 -2.47 22.00 -8.52
N MET A 67 -1.39 21.63 -9.19
CA MET A 67 -0.47 22.59 -9.75
C MET A 67 -1.31 23.15 -10.88
N PRO A 68 -1.79 24.41 -10.82
CA PRO A 68 -2.38 24.99 -12.00
C PRO A 68 -1.29 24.83 -13.06
N HIS A 69 -1.64 24.22 -14.19
CA HIS A 69 -0.80 24.28 -15.37
C HIS A 69 -0.70 25.76 -15.74
N VAL A 70 0.27 26.46 -15.14
CA VAL A 70 0.73 27.74 -15.63
C VAL A 70 1.49 27.37 -16.88
N PHE A 71 0.78 27.38 -18.01
CA PHE A 71 1.42 27.56 -19.29
C PHE A 71 2.26 28.82 -19.15
N HIS A 72 3.58 28.66 -19.12
CA HIS A 72 4.50 29.75 -19.30
C HIS A 72 4.24 30.25 -20.72
N THR A 73 3.36 31.24 -20.88
CA THR A 73 3.31 32.01 -22.11
C THR A 73 4.62 32.78 -22.15
N GLU A 74 5.61 32.21 -22.84
CA GLU A 74 6.70 32.99 -23.40
C GLU A 74 6.07 34.02 -24.34
N THR A 75 5.78 35.21 -23.81
CA THR A 75 5.55 36.39 -24.65
C THR A 75 6.91 36.85 -25.14
N LEU A 76 7.39 36.22 -26.21
CA LEU A 76 8.39 36.79 -27.09
C LEU A 76 7.67 37.84 -27.94
N GLN A 77 7.68 39.11 -27.49
CA GLN A 77 7.57 40.31 -28.34
C GLN A 77 8.29 41.48 -27.69
#